data_AF-A0A0M0JG24-F1
#
_entry.id   AF-A0A0M0JG24-F1
#
_cell.length_a   1.000
_cell.length_b   1.000
_cell.length_c   1.000
_cell.angle_alpha   90.00
_cell.angle_beta   90.00
_cell.angle_gamma   90.00
#
_symmetry.space_group_name_H-M   'P 1'
#
loop_
_entity.id
_entity.type
_entity.pdbx_description
1 polymer ?
#
loop_
_entity_poly.entity_id
_entity_poly.type
_entity_poly.pdbx_seq_one_letter_code
_entity_poly.pdbx_strand_id
1 'polypeptide(L)'
;MDVAARVGQRVHHQRIAREVNEKQQQRRQKKKEEAAAHTNGWAHAHASIYEQLAALPQVGPPIFPQAWTAGEVTRGDLKALKKAYHRAAVKLHPDKVQSLPLASQALAEELFKVLGDAYAKELRALEGTSGGVSCA
;
A
#
# COMPACT_ATOMS: atom_id res chain seq x y z
N MET A 1 -36.40 -39.44 -3.96
CA MET A 1 -35.77 -38.15 -3.60
C MET A 1 -35.59 -37.35 -4.86
N ASP A 2 -36.24 -36.19 -4.92
CA ASP A 2 -36.44 -35.42 -6.15
C ASP A 2 -35.16 -34.67 -6.58
N VAL A 3 -34.66 -35.01 -7.77
CA VAL A 3 -33.42 -34.43 -8.34
C VAL A 3 -33.64 -32.96 -8.70
N ALA A 4 -34.85 -32.58 -9.12
CA ALA A 4 -35.20 -31.22 -9.48
C ALA A 4 -35.11 -30.25 -8.28
N ALA A 5 -35.55 -30.70 -7.11
CA ALA A 5 -35.48 -29.92 -5.87
C ALA A 5 -34.03 -29.63 -5.44
N ARG A 6 -33.11 -30.59 -5.63
CA ARG A 6 -31.67 -30.42 -5.33
C ARG A 6 -30.97 -29.46 -6.30
N VAL A 7 -31.35 -29.49 -7.58
CA VAL A 7 -30.81 -28.58 -8.60
C VAL A 7 -31.28 -27.14 -8.34
N GLY A 8 -32.56 -26.93 -8.03
CA GLY A 8 -33.11 -25.62 -7.68
C GLY A 8 -32.41 -24.99 -6.46
N GLN A 9 -32.20 -25.76 -5.39
CA GLN A 9 -31.48 -25.29 -4.20
C GLN A 9 -30.01 -24.91 -4.49
N ARG A 10 -29.32 -25.67 -5.35
CA ARG A 10 -27.93 -25.40 -5.72
C ARG A 10 -27.80 -24.13 -6.56
N VAL A 11 -28.70 -23.90 -7.52
CA VAL A 11 -28.72 -22.67 -8.33
C VAL A 11 -29.01 -21.44 -7.45
N HIS A 12 -29.93 -21.56 -6.49
CA HIS A 12 -30.21 -20.49 -5.54
C HIS A 12 -29.00 -20.14 -4.66
N HIS A 13 -28.31 -21.14 -4.10
CA HIS A 13 -27.08 -20.93 -3.32
C HIS A 13 -25.96 -20.30 -4.16
N GLN A 14 -25.80 -20.72 -5.43
CA GLN A 14 -24.81 -20.11 -6.32
C GLN A 14 -25.13 -18.63 -6.60
N ARG A 15 -26.41 -18.28 -6.77
CA ARG A 15 -26.81 -16.88 -6.99
C ARG A 15 -26.51 -16.02 -5.77
N ILE A 16 -26.88 -16.48 -4.57
CA ILE A 16 -26.58 -15.79 -3.32
C ILE A 16 -25.07 -15.62 -3.13
N ALA A 17 -24.28 -16.67 -3.38
CA ALA A 17 -22.82 -16.61 -3.25
C ALA A 17 -22.20 -15.57 -4.20
N ARG A 18 -22.69 -15.47 -5.44
CA ARG A 18 -22.28 -14.42 -6.39
C ARG A 18 -22.64 -13.03 -5.91
N GLU A 19 -23.90 -12.82 -5.51
CA GLU A 19 -24.37 -11.52 -5.01
C GLU A 19 -23.59 -11.06 -3.76
N VAL A 20 -23.27 -11.99 -2.85
CA VAL A 20 -22.45 -11.70 -1.67
C VAL A 20 -21.02 -11.35 -2.06
N ASN A 21 -20.41 -12.09 -2.99
CA ASN A 21 -19.05 -11.82 -3.45
C ASN A 21 -18.97 -10.48 -4.19
N GLU A 22 -19.91 -10.17 -5.08
CA GLU A 22 -20.01 -8.89 -5.79
C GLU A 22 -20.14 -7.72 -4.82
N LYS A 23 -21.04 -7.82 -3.82
CA LYS A 23 -21.17 -6.79 -2.78
C LYS A 23 -19.88 -6.63 -1.97
N GLN A 24 -19.19 -7.72 -1.66
CA GLN A 24 -17.89 -7.63 -0.98
C GLN A 24 -16.82 -6.97 -1.85
N GLN A 25 -16.76 -7.31 -3.14
CA GLN A 25 -15.83 -6.70 -4.10
C GLN A 25 -16.11 -5.20 -4.25
N GLN A 26 -17.37 -4.80 -4.39
CA GLN A 26 -17.77 -3.38 -4.46
C GLN A 26 -17.36 -2.61 -3.19
N ARG A 27 -17.58 -3.20 -2.01
CA ARG A 27 -17.16 -2.57 -0.74
C ARG A 27 -15.64 -2.42 -0.66
N ARG A 28 -14.88 -3.42 -1.10
CA ARG A 28 -13.42 -3.35 -1.17
C ARG A 28 -12.97 -2.27 -2.14
N GLN A 29 -13.56 -2.24 -3.34
CA GLN A 29 -13.21 -1.28 -4.38
C GLN A 29 -13.47 0.16 -3.93
N LYS A 30 -14.66 0.44 -3.37
CA LYS A 30 -14.98 1.77 -2.83
C LYS A 30 -13.99 2.20 -1.75
N LYS A 31 -13.58 1.27 -0.86
CA LYS A 31 -12.59 1.56 0.18
C LYS A 31 -11.19 1.80 -0.37
N LYS A 32 -10.82 1.11 -1.45
CA LYS A 32 -9.57 1.37 -2.18
C LYS A 32 -9.57 2.75 -2.82
N GLU A 33 -10.68 3.17 -3.43
CA GLU A 33 -10.80 4.50 -4.03
C GLU A 33 -10.72 5.62 -2.99
N GLU A 34 -11.43 5.48 -1.86
CA GLU A 34 -11.35 6.41 -0.74
C GLU A 34 -9.92 6.50 -0.19
N ALA A 35 -9.26 5.35 -0.01
CA ALA A 35 -7.87 5.28 0.43
C ALA A 35 -6.92 5.95 -0.58
N ALA A 36 -7.09 5.67 -1.88
CA ALA A 36 -6.26 6.21 -2.94
C ALA A 36 -6.36 7.74 -3.03
N ALA A 37 -7.57 8.29 -2.94
CA ALA A 37 -7.76 9.74 -2.91
C ALA A 37 -7.04 10.40 -1.72
N HIS A 38 -7.15 9.78 -0.54
CA HIS A 38 -6.49 10.26 0.67
C HIS A 38 -4.96 10.17 0.58
N THR A 39 -4.42 9.03 0.15
CA THR A 39 -2.98 8.82 0.02
C THR A 39 -2.37 9.67 -1.09
N ASN A 40 -3.08 9.90 -2.19
CA ASN A 40 -2.60 10.77 -3.26
C ASN A 40 -2.51 12.22 -2.80
N GLY A 41 -3.52 12.73 -2.09
CA GLY A 41 -3.47 14.08 -1.51
C GLY A 41 -2.29 14.23 -0.54
N TRP A 42 -2.08 13.23 0.32
CA TRP A 42 -0.93 13.19 1.22
C TRP A 42 0.42 13.10 0.48
N ALA A 43 0.51 12.27 -0.57
CA ALA A 43 1.71 12.09 -1.38
C ALA A 43 2.09 13.37 -2.11
N HIS A 44 1.11 14.12 -2.62
CA HIS A 44 1.34 15.42 -3.24
C HIS A 44 1.84 16.47 -2.24
N ALA A 45 1.41 16.40 -0.97
CA ALA A 45 1.90 17.28 0.09
C ALA A 45 3.35 16.97 0.52
N HIS A 46 3.82 15.74 0.31
CA HIS A 46 5.17 15.29 0.67
C HIS A 46 5.95 14.94 -0.60
N ALA A 47 6.64 15.93 -1.15
CA ALA A 47 7.24 15.85 -2.48
C ALA A 47 8.41 14.85 -2.59
N SER A 48 9.03 14.47 -1.46
CA SER A 48 10.17 13.54 -1.43
C SER A 48 9.88 12.27 -0.64
N ILE A 49 10.53 11.16 -1.02
CA ILE A 49 10.43 9.88 -0.30
C ILE A 49 10.87 10.00 1.17
N TYR A 50 11.83 10.88 1.47
CA TYR A 50 12.31 11.12 2.83
C TYR A 50 11.22 11.73 3.73
N GLU A 51 10.49 12.73 3.20
CA GLU A 51 9.35 13.34 3.89
C GLU A 51 8.20 12.36 4.05
N GLN A 52 7.91 11.58 3.00
CA GLN A 52 6.88 10.54 3.05
C GLN A 52 7.18 9.48 4.12
N LEU A 53 8.43 9.01 4.20
CA LEU A 53 8.85 8.01 5.20
C LEU A 53 8.80 8.56 6.64
N ALA A 54 9.05 9.86 6.83
CA ALA A 54 8.95 10.54 8.12
C ALA A 54 7.49 10.78 8.54
N ALA A 55 6.61 11.14 7.61
CA ALA A 55 5.20 11.42 7.86
C ALA A 55 4.29 10.17 7.91
N LEU A 56 4.85 8.97 7.65
CA LEU A 56 4.12 7.70 7.69
C LEU A 56 3.25 7.48 8.94
N PRO A 57 3.67 7.82 10.17
CA PRO A 57 2.86 7.59 11.37
C PRO A 57 1.60 8.46 11.44
N GLN A 58 1.56 9.56 10.70
CA GLN A 58 0.43 10.50 10.69
C GLN A 58 -0.69 10.01 9.79
N VAL A 59 -0.34 9.36 8.67
CA VAL A 59 -1.29 8.89 7.65
C VAL A 59 -1.52 7.38 7.70
N GLY A 60 -0.57 6.63 8.25
CA GLY A 60 -0.50 5.17 8.19
C GLY A 60 -1.55 4.46 9.04
N PRO A 61 -1.76 3.15 8.81
CA PRO A 61 -2.60 2.34 9.69
C PRO A 61 -2.00 2.26 11.10
N PRO A 62 -2.77 1.85 12.12
CA PRO A 62 -2.32 1.76 13.52
C PRO A 62 -1.35 0.58 13.78
N ILE A 63 -0.46 0.32 12.83
CA ILE A 63 0.67 -0.64 12.87
C ILE A 63 2.02 0.07 13.06
N PHE A 64 2.03 1.38 12.83
CA PHE A 64 3.21 2.21 13.06
C PHE A 64 3.20 2.64 14.52
N PRO A 65 4.25 2.32 15.30
CA PRO A 65 4.40 2.85 16.64
C PRO A 65 4.52 4.38 16.55
N GLN A 66 4.07 5.08 17.59
CA GLN A 66 4.18 6.54 17.68
C GLN A 66 5.64 7.02 17.61
N ALA A 67 6.59 6.17 18.02
CA ALA A 67 8.03 6.37 17.89
C ALA A 67 8.62 5.80 16.59
N TRP A 68 7.84 5.67 15.52
CA TRP A 68 8.37 5.29 14.21
C TRP A 68 9.42 6.30 13.77
N THR A 69 10.65 5.81 13.71
CA THR A 69 11.73 6.50 13.05
C THR A 69 12.05 5.70 11.80
N ALA A 70 12.05 6.36 10.64
CA ALA A 70 12.53 5.78 9.40
C ALA A 70 14.05 5.42 9.46
N GLY A 71 14.70 5.64 10.62
CA GLY A 71 16.14 5.83 10.72
C GLY A 71 16.50 7.27 10.35
N GLU A 72 17.70 7.70 10.69
CA GLU A 72 18.28 8.91 10.11
C GLU A 72 18.52 8.65 8.62
N VAL A 73 17.56 9.04 7.78
CA VAL A 73 17.66 8.87 6.33
C VAL A 73 18.28 10.13 5.76
N THR A 74 19.61 10.15 5.70
CA THR A 74 20.34 11.24 5.07
C THR A 74 20.10 11.20 3.56
N ARG A 75 19.80 12.36 2.96
CA ARG A 75 19.66 12.48 1.51
C ARG A 75 20.93 12.00 0.82
N GLY A 76 20.79 11.17 -0.20
CA GLY A 76 21.92 10.60 -0.94
C GLY A 76 22.50 9.31 -0.36
N ASP A 77 22.16 8.91 0.88
CA ASP A 77 22.54 7.59 1.39
C ASP A 77 21.55 6.53 0.91
N LEU A 78 21.90 5.89 -0.20
CA LEU A 78 21.14 4.82 -0.82
C LEU A 78 20.96 3.61 0.10
N LYS A 79 21.91 3.31 0.99
CA LYS A 79 21.81 2.19 1.93
C LYS A 79 20.82 2.51 3.05
N ALA A 80 20.86 3.73 3.60
CA ALA A 80 19.89 4.19 4.58
C ALA A 80 18.48 4.25 3.98
N LEU A 81 18.33 4.79 2.77
CA LEU A 81 17.05 4.85 2.05
C LEU A 81 16.47 3.45 1.81
N LYS A 82 17.27 2.51 1.29
CA LYS A 82 16.86 1.11 1.10
C LYS A 82 16.36 0.48 2.38
N LYS A 83 17.09 0.68 3.49
CA LYS A 83 16.73 0.13 4.80
C LYS A 83 15.43 0.72 5.34
N ALA A 84 15.27 2.04 5.22
CA ALA A 84 14.08 2.76 5.67
C ALA A 84 12.83 2.32 4.89
N TYR A 85 12.94 2.32 3.56
CA TYR A 85 11.88 1.84 2.68
C TYR A 85 11.51 0.38 2.96
N HIS A 86 12.50 -0.51 3.08
CA HIS A 86 12.24 -1.92 3.37
C HIS A 86 11.49 -2.12 4.69
N ARG A 87 11.85 -1.37 5.74
CA ARG A 87 11.12 -1.39 7.02
C ARG A 87 9.67 -0.95 6.87
N ALA A 88 9.41 0.10 6.09
CA ALA A 88 8.06 0.57 5.83
C ALA A 88 7.25 -0.46 5.02
N ALA A 89 7.86 -0.99 3.95
CA ALA A 89 7.30 -2.00 3.07
C ALA A 89 6.89 -3.27 3.81
N VAL A 90 7.73 -3.78 4.72
CA VAL A 90 7.41 -4.97 5.53
C VAL A 90 6.18 -4.74 6.41
N LYS A 91 6.01 -3.53 6.97
CA LYS A 91 4.85 -3.20 7.80
C LYS A 91 3.58 -3.06 6.98
N LEU A 92 3.68 -2.42 5.82
CA LEU A 92 2.56 -2.18 4.91
C LEU A 92 2.19 -3.41 4.07
N HIS A 93 2.97 -4.49 4.15
CA HIS A 93 2.74 -5.71 3.38
C HIS A 93 1.35 -6.31 3.67
N PRO A 94 0.60 -6.80 2.65
CA PRO A 94 -0.74 -7.36 2.81
C PRO A 94 -0.82 -8.41 3.92
N ASP A 95 0.16 -9.32 4.01
CA ASP A 95 0.21 -10.34 5.07
C ASP A 95 0.25 -9.78 6.50
N LYS A 96 0.80 -8.57 6.69
CA LYS A 96 0.87 -7.93 8.01
C LYS A 96 -0.39 -7.13 8.34
N VAL A 97 -1.13 -6.69 7.32
CA VAL A 97 -2.35 -5.89 7.48
C VAL A 97 -3.64 -6.71 7.31
N GLN A 98 -3.55 -7.98 6.93
CA GLN A 98 -4.72 -8.85 6.67
C GLN A 98 -5.71 -8.96 7.84
N SER A 99 -5.25 -8.77 9.08
CA SER A 99 -6.07 -8.81 10.29
C SER A 99 -6.72 -7.47 10.64
N LEU A 100 -6.32 -6.38 9.97
CA LEU A 100 -6.85 -5.04 10.20
C LEU A 100 -8.21 -4.84 9.51
N PRO A 101 -8.96 -3.80 9.86
CA PRO A 101 -10.17 -3.43 9.13
C PRO A 101 -9.89 -3.18 7.64
N LEU A 102 -10.87 -3.45 6.77
CA LEU A 102 -10.76 -3.28 5.32
C LEU A 102 -10.26 -1.89 4.90
N ALA A 103 -10.65 -0.84 5.64
CA ALA A 103 -10.19 0.52 5.38
C ALA A 103 -8.67 0.67 5.62
N SER A 104 -8.15 0.06 6.69
CA SER A 104 -6.72 0.05 7.02
C SER A 104 -5.90 -0.80 6.04
N GLN A 105 -6.47 -1.91 5.57
CA GLN A 105 -5.87 -2.74 4.52
C GLN A 105 -5.73 -1.95 3.21
N ALA A 106 -6.83 -1.31 2.77
CA ALA A 106 -6.83 -0.48 1.58
C ALA A 106 -5.82 0.68 1.68
N LEU A 107 -5.79 1.35 2.84
CA LEU A 107 -4.83 2.43 3.09
C LEU A 107 -3.38 1.94 3.05
N ALA A 108 -3.09 0.77 3.63
CA ALA A 108 -1.75 0.21 3.60
C ALA A 108 -1.30 -0.15 2.17
N GLU A 109 -2.19 -0.74 1.37
CA GLU A 109 -1.93 -1.06 -0.04
C GLU A 109 -1.61 0.21 -0.85
N GLU A 110 -2.38 1.27 -0.67
CA GLU A 110 -2.17 2.51 -1.42
C GLU A 110 -0.88 3.24 -0.98
N LEU A 111 -0.59 3.28 0.33
CA LEU A 111 0.69 3.80 0.81
C LEU A 111 1.89 3.00 0.30
N PHE A 112 1.77 1.68 0.22
CA PHE A 112 2.82 0.82 -0.31
C PHE A 112 3.14 1.16 -1.76
N LYS A 113 2.11 1.37 -2.60
CA LYS A 113 2.30 1.80 -4.00
C LYS A 113 2.96 3.16 -4.11
N VAL A 114 2.43 4.16 -3.40
CA VAL A 114 2.95 5.54 -3.41
C VAL A 114 4.41 5.58 -2.99
N LEU A 115 4.76 4.91 -1.89
CA LEU A 115 6.14 4.84 -1.42
C LEU A 115 7.04 4.09 -2.38
N GLY A 116 6.53 3.03 -3.02
CA GLY A 116 7.27 2.25 -4.03
C GLY A 116 7.62 3.11 -5.24
N ASP A 117 6.67 3.89 -5.73
CA ASP A 117 6.87 4.79 -6.87
C ASP A 117 7.86 5.91 -6.53
N ALA A 118 7.71 6.54 -5.36
CA ALA A 118 8.62 7.57 -4.89
C ALA A 118 10.04 7.04 -4.64
N TYR A 119 10.17 5.84 -4.06
CA TYR A 119 11.44 5.15 -3.88
C TYR A 119 12.11 4.80 -5.22
N ALA A 120 11.35 4.28 -6.20
CA ALA A 120 11.88 3.97 -7.52
C ALA A 120 12.35 5.23 -8.26
N LYS A 121 11.62 6.34 -8.13
CA LYS A 121 12.02 7.64 -8.69
C LYS A 121 13.34 8.14 -8.09
N GLU A 122 13.46 8.08 -6.77
CA GLU A 122 14.69 8.49 -6.06
C GLU A 122 15.87 7.57 -6.40
N LEU A 123 15.65 6.25 -6.47
CA LEU A 123 16.68 5.29 -6.82
C LEU A 123 17.27 5.58 -8.21
N ARG A 124 16.42 5.87 -9.20
CA ARG A 124 16.86 6.26 -10.55
C ARG A 124 17.65 7.57 -10.54
N ALA A 125 17.26 8.53 -9.71
CA ALA A 125 17.99 9.79 -9.58
C ALA A 125 19.40 9.54 -9.01
N LEU A 126 19.52 8.73 -7.96
CA LEU A 126 20.80 8.40 -7.34
C LEU A 126 21.71 7.56 -8.25
N GLU A 127 21.17 6.56 -8.94
CA GLU A 127 21.91 5.71 -9.87
C GLU A 127 22.35 6.51 -11.11
N GLY A 128 21.48 7.38 -11.65
CA GLY A 128 21.80 8.25 -12.79
C GLY A 128 22.86 9.29 -12.50
N THR A 129 22.97 9.77 -11.25
CA THR A 129 24.01 10.73 -10.84
C THR A 129 25.39 10.07 -10.72
N SER A 130 25.43 8.75 -10.50
CA SER A 130 26.69 7.98 -10.39
C SER A 130 27.27 7.50 -11.73
N GLY A 131 26.50 7.56 -12.82
CA GLY A 131 26.91 7.13 -14.17
C GLY A 131 27.36 8.26 -15.11
N GLY A 132 27.37 9.52 -14.64
CA GLY A 132 27.54 10.72 -15.45
C GLY A 132 28.88 11.45 -15.32
N VAL A 133 29.94 10.78 -14.87
CA VAL A 133 31.33 11.29 -14.98
C VAL A 133 32.14 10.31 -15.81
N SER A 134 31.79 10.18 -17.10
CA SER A 134 32.69 9.65 -18.10
C SER A 134 33.31 10.82 -18.85
N CYS A 135 34.48 11.21 -18.36
CA CYS A 135 35.68 11.70 -19.01
C CYS A 135 35.62 12.51 -20.33
N ALA A 136 36.42 13.59 -20.26
CA ALA A 136 37.38 14.10 -21.26
C ALA A 136 36.85 14.98 -22.40
#